data_AF-A0A1S2KT00-F1
#
_entry.id   AF-A0A1S2KT00-F1
#
_cell.length_a   1.000
_cell.length_b   1.000
_cell.length_c   1.000
_cell.angle_alpha   90.00
_cell.angle_beta   90.00
_cell.angle_gamma   90.00
#
_symmetry.space_group_name_H-M   'P 1'
#
loop_
_entity.id
_entity.type
_entity.pdbx_description
1 polymer ?
#
loop_
_entity_poly.entity_id
_entity_poly.type
_entity_poly.pdbx_seq_one_letter_code
_entity_poly.pdbx_strand_id
1 'polypeptide(L)'
;MSMIQSGKVTLRSDHATETTGGRTSTFTRIDFPTPFPQGADVVVQTTVQTFNGPETPGVRLHHVDRTGFLIRMNELYSARTGASDGKHVDEVIGWTAYTV
;
A
#
# COMPACT_ATOMS: atom_id res chain seq x y z
N MET A 1 9.03 -19.97 13.49
CA MET A 1 7.60 -20.31 13.27
C MET A 1 7.08 -19.39 12.20
N SER A 2 6.37 -19.91 11.20
CA SER A 2 5.71 -19.08 10.19
C SER A 2 4.46 -18.45 10.79
N MET A 3 4.32 -17.13 10.70
CA MET A 3 3.12 -16.39 11.08
C MET A 3 2.57 -15.71 9.84
N ILE A 4 1.24 -15.74 9.65
CA ILE A 4 0.53 -15.08 8.57
C ILE A 4 -0.58 -14.22 9.16
N GLN A 5 -0.71 -12.99 8.70
CA GLN A 5 -1.81 -12.09 8.99
C GLN A 5 -2.35 -11.53 7.69
N SER A 6 -3.65 -11.27 7.63
CA SER A 6 -4.26 -10.67 6.44
C SER A 6 -5.39 -9.73 6.84
N GLY A 7 -5.77 -8.88 5.92
CA GLY A 7 -6.86 -7.94 6.09
C GLY A 7 -7.18 -7.20 4.81
N LYS A 8 -8.02 -6.19 4.94
CA LYS A 8 -8.34 -5.27 3.84
C LYS A 8 -8.45 -3.84 4.37
N VAL A 9 -8.21 -2.88 3.50
CA VAL A 9 -8.36 -1.46 3.77
C VAL A 9 -9.03 -0.79 2.58
N THR A 10 -9.91 0.18 2.83
CA THR A 10 -10.41 1.08 1.79
C THR A 10 -9.47 2.28 1.73
N LEU A 11 -8.90 2.55 0.56
CA LEU A 11 -8.07 3.73 0.32
C LEU A 11 -8.66 4.55 -0.82
N ARG A 12 -8.48 5.86 -0.73
CA ARG A 12 -8.60 6.84 -1.81
C ARG A 12 -7.28 7.58 -1.96
N SER A 13 -7.08 8.22 -3.09
CA SER A 13 -6.00 9.19 -3.27
C SER A 13 -6.60 10.54 -3.64
N ASP A 14 -6.31 11.56 -2.83
CA ASP A 14 -6.64 12.96 -3.14
C ASP A 14 -5.39 13.78 -3.47
N HIS A 15 -4.24 13.12 -3.48
CA HIS A 15 -2.93 13.74 -3.59
C HIS A 15 -2.34 13.53 -4.96
N ALA A 16 -1.59 14.54 -5.41
CA ALA A 16 -0.78 14.42 -6.61
C ALA A 16 0.14 13.20 -6.55
N THR A 17 0.39 12.59 -7.70
CA THR A 17 1.34 11.49 -7.84
C THR A 17 2.67 11.83 -7.17
N GLU A 18 3.15 11.00 -6.25
CA GLU A 18 4.47 11.19 -5.65
C GLU A 18 5.57 10.78 -6.63
N THR A 19 6.48 11.70 -6.90
CA THR A 19 7.62 11.50 -7.80
C THR A 19 8.95 11.40 -7.05
N THR A 20 8.97 11.71 -5.75
CA THR A 20 10.13 11.63 -4.87
C THR A 20 10.19 10.27 -4.17
N GLY A 21 11.25 9.50 -4.42
CA GLY A 21 11.49 8.24 -3.71
C GLY A 21 11.60 8.45 -2.20
N GLY A 22 10.95 7.58 -1.41
CA GLY A 22 11.00 7.61 0.05
C GLY A 22 10.11 8.66 0.73
N ARG A 23 9.41 9.54 0.00
CA ARG A 23 8.46 10.47 0.61
C ARG A 23 7.15 9.75 0.95
N THR A 24 6.86 9.62 2.24
CA THR A 24 5.69 8.88 2.75
C THR A 24 4.64 9.73 3.46
N SER A 25 4.69 11.07 3.34
CA SER A 25 3.79 11.97 4.06
C SER A 25 2.30 11.80 3.74
N THR A 26 1.98 11.14 2.62
CA THR A 26 0.62 10.84 2.18
C THR A 26 0.29 9.35 2.25
N PHE A 27 1.11 8.55 2.94
CA PHE A 27 0.85 7.12 3.12
C PHE A 27 0.02 6.90 4.37
N THR A 28 -0.87 5.92 4.29
CA THR A 28 -1.66 5.43 5.41
C THR A 28 -0.87 4.34 6.14
N ARG A 29 -0.80 4.42 7.48
CA ARG A 29 -0.26 3.33 8.31
C ARG A 29 -1.31 2.25 8.49
N ILE A 30 -0.90 1.00 8.25
CA ILE A 30 -1.66 -0.20 8.61
C ILE A 30 -0.88 -0.92 9.69
N ASP A 31 -1.48 -1.04 10.86
CA ASP A 31 -0.92 -1.82 11.96
C ASP A 31 -1.40 -3.26 11.88
N PHE A 32 -0.49 -4.20 12.13
CA PHE A 32 -0.86 -5.60 12.26
C PHE A 32 -1.63 -5.82 13.57
N PRO A 33 -2.71 -6.61 13.57
CA PRO A 33 -3.45 -6.93 14.79
C PRO A 33 -2.57 -7.47 15.91
N THR A 34 -1.56 -8.27 15.55
CA THR A 34 -0.55 -8.78 16.47
C THR A 34 0.84 -8.49 15.89
N PRO A 35 1.77 -7.88 16.66
CA PRO A 35 3.14 -7.70 16.20
C PRO A 35 3.82 -9.05 15.88
N PHE A 36 4.58 -9.09 14.79
CA PHE A 36 5.44 -10.22 14.47
C PHE A 36 6.57 -10.39 15.51
N PRO A 37 7.08 -11.62 15.70
CA PRO A 37 8.16 -11.90 16.65
C PRO A 37 9.40 -11.03 16.42
N GLN A 38 10.11 -10.71 17.50
CA GLN A 38 11.37 -9.96 17.39
C GLN A 38 12.38 -10.70 16.51
N GLY A 39 13.03 -9.96 15.61
CA GLY A 39 13.97 -10.52 14.63
C GLY A 39 13.32 -11.20 13.43
N ALA A 40 12.00 -11.17 13.30
CA ALA A 40 11.32 -11.71 12.11
C ALA A 40 11.47 -10.77 10.90
N ASP A 41 11.79 -11.34 9.75
CA ASP A 41 11.70 -10.68 8.45
C ASP A 41 10.26 -10.78 7.94
N VAL A 42 9.62 -9.63 7.70
CA VAL A 42 8.20 -9.55 7.32
C VAL A 42 8.08 -9.16 5.86
N VAL A 43 7.31 -9.93 5.10
CA VAL A 43 6.90 -9.62 3.73
C VAL A 43 5.44 -9.21 3.73
N VAL A 44 5.09 -8.18 2.94
CA VAL A 44 3.70 -7.75 2.71
C VAL A 44 3.41 -7.81 1.22
N GLN A 45 2.29 -8.44 0.86
CA GLN A 45 1.72 -8.44 -0.47
C GLN A 45 0.36 -7.75 -0.45
N THR A 46 0.04 -7.00 -1.49
CA THR A 46 -1.22 -6.28 -1.62
C THR A 46 -1.84 -6.46 -2.99
N THR A 47 -3.17 -6.49 -3.03
CA THR A 47 -3.94 -6.62 -4.26
C THR A 47 -5.18 -5.73 -4.20
N VAL A 48 -5.38 -4.88 -5.21
CA VAL A 48 -6.63 -4.12 -5.38
C VAL A 48 -7.76 -5.12 -5.69
N GLN A 49 -8.89 -5.00 -4.99
CA GLN A 49 -10.01 -5.95 -5.02
C GLN A 49 -11.25 -5.41 -5.73
N THR A 50 -11.29 -4.12 -6.01
CA THR A 50 -12.43 -3.45 -6.64
C THR A 50 -11.97 -2.63 -7.86
N PHE A 51 -12.95 -2.18 -8.64
CA PHE A 51 -12.77 -1.29 -9.79
C PHE A 51 -13.95 -0.31 -9.79
N ASN A 52 -13.89 0.65 -8.89
CA ASN A 52 -14.89 1.69 -8.69
C ASN A 52 -14.59 2.93 -9.53
N GLY A 53 -13.30 3.21 -9.78
CA GLY A 53 -12.84 4.29 -10.67
C GLY A 53 -12.38 3.77 -12.03
N PRO A 54 -12.45 4.58 -13.10
CA PRO A 54 -11.98 4.18 -14.43
C PRO A 54 -10.45 4.19 -14.56
N GLU A 55 -9.74 4.83 -13.63
CA GLU A 55 -8.30 5.03 -13.72
C GLU A 55 -7.52 3.81 -13.19
N THR A 56 -6.28 3.63 -13.62
CA THR A 56 -5.51 2.44 -13.23
C THR A 56 -4.88 2.64 -11.84
N PRO A 57 -5.25 1.82 -10.84
CA PRO A 57 -4.68 1.92 -9.50
C PRO A 57 -3.23 1.44 -9.48
N GLY A 58 -2.39 2.19 -8.79
CA GLY A 58 -1.05 1.82 -8.35
C GLY A 58 -1.01 1.78 -6.83
N VAL A 59 -0.41 0.73 -6.28
CA VAL A 59 -0.21 0.59 -4.83
C VAL A 59 1.28 0.63 -4.53
N ARG A 60 1.67 1.48 -3.57
CA ARG A 60 3.05 1.57 -3.07
C ARG A 60 3.08 1.18 -1.61
N LEU A 61 4.08 0.39 -1.27
CA LEU A 61 4.39 -0.01 0.10
C LEU A 61 5.67 0.67 0.55
N HIS A 62 5.75 0.97 1.84
CA HIS A 62 6.97 1.46 2.48
C HIS A 62 7.00 1.03 3.95
N HIS A 63 8.18 1.07 4.57
CA HIS A 63 8.37 0.86 6.01
C HIS A 63 7.62 -0.35 6.57
N VAL A 64 7.85 -1.51 5.95
CA VAL A 64 7.37 -2.79 6.48
C VAL A 64 8.24 -3.15 7.67
N ASP A 65 7.63 -3.29 8.84
CA ASP A 65 8.27 -3.65 10.09
C ASP A 65 7.41 -4.68 10.83
N ARG A 66 7.80 -5.09 12.04
CA ARG A 66 7.08 -6.13 12.80
C ARG A 66 5.68 -5.72 13.26
N THR A 67 5.39 -4.43 13.29
CA THR A 67 4.15 -3.87 13.81
C THR A 67 3.21 -3.38 12.71
N GLY A 68 3.69 -3.22 11.47
CA GLY A 68 2.85 -2.79 10.38
C GLY A 68 3.63 -2.37 9.13
N PHE A 69 2.94 -1.64 8.27
CA PHE A 69 3.49 -1.10 7.03
C PHE A 69 2.79 0.20 6.62
N LEU A 70 3.45 0.97 5.76
CA LEU A 70 2.84 2.12 5.11
C LEU A 70 2.35 1.72 3.73
N ILE A 71 1.15 2.17 3.38
CA ILE A 71 0.53 1.94 2.08
C ILE A 71 0.00 3.24 1.51
N ARG A 72 0.12 3.40 0.20
CA ARG A 72 -0.55 4.45 -0.54
C ARG A 72 -1.13 3.90 -1.83
N MET A 73 -2.34 4.36 -2.17
CA MET A 73 -2.87 4.28 -3.52
C MET A 73 -2.50 5.55 -4.30
N ASN A 74 -2.09 5.40 -5.55
CA ASN A 74 -1.89 6.47 -6.51
C ASN A 74 -2.24 5.95 -7.90
N GLU A 75 -2.64 6.79 -8.84
CA GLU A 75 -2.74 6.35 -10.25
C GLU A 75 -1.35 6.10 -10.85
N LEU A 76 -1.21 5.12 -11.73
CA LEU A 76 0.09 4.80 -12.34
C LEU A 76 0.86 6.03 -12.85
N TYR A 77 2.13 6.14 -12.46
CA TYR A 77 3.04 7.19 -12.93
C TYR A 77 3.84 6.68 -14.12
N SER A 78 3.91 7.48 -15.19
CA SER A 78 4.81 7.24 -16.31
C SER A 78 5.59 8.50 -16.67
N ALA A 79 6.91 8.45 -16.53
CA ALA A 79 7.78 9.56 -16.93
C ALA A 79 7.75 9.81 -18.45
N ARG A 80 7.28 8.86 -19.27
CA ARG A 80 7.27 8.97 -20.75
C ARG A 80 5.95 9.45 -21.33
N THR A 81 4.83 9.09 -20.73
CA THR A 81 3.48 9.41 -21.23
C THR A 81 2.77 10.46 -20.40
N GLY A 82 3.42 10.97 -19.35
CA GLY A 82 2.85 11.92 -18.40
C GLY A 82 2.47 11.25 -17.08
N ALA A 83 2.46 12.07 -16.03
CA ALA A 83 1.90 11.66 -14.74
C ALA A 83 0.38 11.74 -14.83
N SER A 84 -0.30 10.64 -14.49
CA SER A 84 -1.68 10.72 -14.04
C SER A 84 -1.74 11.66 -12.82
N ASP A 85 -2.88 12.32 -12.61
CA ASP A 85 -2.97 13.37 -11.60
C ASP A 85 -2.79 12.82 -10.17
N GLY A 86 -2.84 11.48 -10.03
CA GLY A 86 -2.54 10.74 -8.83
C GLY A 86 -3.74 10.57 -7.92
N LYS A 87 -4.86 11.22 -8.24
CA LYS A 87 -6.11 11.08 -7.52
C LYS A 87 -6.81 9.83 -7.99
N HIS A 88 -7.49 9.16 -7.07
CA HIS A 88 -8.24 7.96 -7.42
C HIS A 88 -9.32 7.76 -6.35
N VAL A 89 -10.49 7.31 -6.80
CA VAL A 89 -11.65 7.09 -5.93
C VAL A 89 -11.40 5.95 -4.95
N ASP A 90 -12.33 5.74 -4.01
CA ASP A 90 -12.20 4.68 -3.02
C ASP A 90 -12.11 3.29 -3.68
N GLU A 91 -11.08 2.53 -3.34
CA GLU A 91 -10.89 1.13 -3.72
C GLU A 91 -10.58 0.28 -2.48
N VAL A 92 -11.02 -0.98 -2.49
CA VAL A 92 -10.66 -1.97 -1.47
C VAL A 92 -9.34 -2.62 -1.86
N ILE A 93 -8.38 -2.61 -0.94
CA ILE A 93 -7.09 -3.29 -1.11
C ILE A 93 -6.99 -4.39 -0.05
N GLY A 94 -6.85 -5.63 -0.52
CA GLY A 94 -6.50 -6.76 0.33
C GLY A 94 -4.99 -6.78 0.59
N TRP A 95 -4.59 -7.20 1.79
CA TRP A 95 -3.19 -7.38 2.16
C TRP A 95 -2.97 -8.70 2.89
N THR A 96 -1.81 -9.29 2.67
CA THR A 96 -1.30 -10.46 3.39
C THR A 96 0.12 -10.16 3.83
N ALA A 97 0.42 -10.38 5.11
CA ALA A 97 1.73 -10.22 5.71
C ALA A 97 2.19 -11.55 6.30
N TYR A 98 3.45 -11.91 6.11
CA TYR A 98 3.99 -13.17 6.63
C TYR A 98 5.50 -13.11 6.89
N THR A 99 5.96 -13.98 7.78
CA THR A 99 7.39 -14.14 8.07
C THR A 99 8.08 -15.03 7.03
N VAL A 100 9.31 -14.71 6.66
CA VAL A 100 10.19 -15.54 5.82
C VAL A 100 11.42 -16.04 6.56
#